data_AF-A0A7Y2VMJ3-F1
#
_entry.id   AF-A0A7Y2VMJ3-F1
#
_cell.length_a   1.000
_cell.length_b   1.000
_cell.length_c   1.000
_cell.angle_alpha   90.00
_cell.angle_beta   90.00
_cell.angle_gamma   90.00
#
_symmetry.space_group_name_H-M   'P 1'
#
loop_
_entity.id
_entity.type
_entity.pdbx_description
1 polymer ?
#
loop_
_entity_poly.entity_id
_entity_poly.type
_entity_poly.pdbx_seq_one_letter_code
_entity_poly.pdbx_strand_id
1 'polypeptide(L)'
;MPKDLSEMTQNRPQRTFRTAALLTLAAGLLVPAAAPAQLTPNAEPIDSIVALVDEDVILRSELDLAVAGIVERVRASGDAMPPMNL
;
A
#
# COMPACT_ATOMS: atom_id res chain seq x y z
N MET A 1 77.19 17.98 6.33
CA MET A 1 77.35 16.95 5.28
C MET A 1 76.33 15.84 5.56
N PRO A 2 75.35 15.61 4.68
CA PRO A 2 74.18 14.75 4.93
C PRO A 2 74.38 13.30 4.44
N LYS A 3 73.90 12.32 5.20
CA LYS A 3 73.62 10.91 4.87
C LYS A 3 72.70 10.40 5.99
N ASP A 4 71.57 9.74 5.80
CA ASP A 4 70.95 9.14 4.63
C ASP A 4 69.44 9.33 4.80
N LEU A 5 68.80 9.73 3.73
CA LEU A 5 67.36 9.98 3.62
C LEU A 5 66.75 8.80 2.85
N SER A 6 66.93 7.54 3.28
CA SER A 6 66.62 6.38 2.41
C SER A 6 66.28 5.04 3.09
N GLU A 7 65.73 5.03 4.31
CA GLU A 7 64.97 3.85 4.79
C GLU A 7 63.60 4.33 5.29
N MET A 8 62.55 4.47 4.49
CA MET A 8 62.12 3.72 3.30
C MET A 8 61.92 2.22 3.55
N THR A 9 61.24 1.82 4.62
CA THR A 9 60.37 0.62 4.56
C THR A 9 59.08 0.78 5.40
N GLN A 10 58.07 1.34 4.76
CA GLN A 10 56.79 0.65 4.60
C GLN A 10 56.10 0.13 5.89
N ASN A 11 55.66 1.03 6.77
CA ASN A 11 54.64 0.69 7.76
C ASN A 11 53.32 0.36 7.04
N ARG A 12 53.01 -0.93 6.81
CA ARG A 12 51.83 -1.41 6.07
C ARG A 12 50.52 -0.96 6.75
N PRO A 13 49.77 0.04 6.24
CA PRO A 13 48.46 0.39 6.75
C PRO A 13 47.35 -0.38 6.00
N GLN A 14 47.64 -1.59 5.52
CA GLN A 14 46.70 -2.35 4.70
C GLN A 14 45.62 -3.08 5.52
N ARG A 15 45.83 -3.27 6.84
CA ARG A 15 44.84 -3.91 7.71
C ARG A 15 43.70 -2.95 8.10
N THR A 16 44.03 -1.68 8.36
CA THR A 16 43.05 -0.64 8.72
C THR A 16 42.15 -0.26 7.55
N PHE A 17 42.68 -0.30 6.33
CA PHE A 17 41.87 -0.06 5.12
C PHE A 17 40.80 -1.13 4.89
N ARG A 18 41.11 -2.40 5.18
CA ARG A 18 40.16 -3.51 5.00
C ARG A 18 39.04 -3.45 6.03
N THR A 19 39.33 -3.09 7.28
CA THR A 19 38.31 -2.93 8.33
C THR A 19 37.44 -1.70 8.08
N ALA A 20 38.03 -0.60 7.61
CA ALA A 20 37.27 0.60 7.24
C ALA A 20 36.32 0.32 6.06
N ALA A 21 36.77 -0.44 5.05
CA ALA A 21 35.94 -0.83 3.91
C ALA A 21 34.80 -1.79 4.27
N LEU A 22 35.02 -2.70 5.24
CA LEU A 22 33.97 -3.60 5.75
C LEU A 22 32.91 -2.84 6.56
N LEU A 23 33.32 -1.86 7.36
CA LEU A 23 32.41 -1.03 8.15
C LEU A 23 31.55 -0.10 7.28
N THR A 24 32.10 0.49 6.22
CA THR A 24 31.31 1.29 5.27
C THR A 24 30.34 0.44 4.45
N LEU A 25 30.72 -0.79 4.08
CA LEU A 25 29.80 -1.73 3.43
C LEU A 25 28.65 -2.14 4.36
N ALA A 26 28.95 -2.44 5.63
CA ALA A 26 27.93 -2.80 6.61
C ALA A 26 26.95 -1.65 6.92
N ALA A 27 27.42 -0.40 6.92
CA ALA A 27 26.57 0.77 7.13
C ALA A 27 25.59 1.01 5.96
N GLY A 28 25.95 0.61 4.73
CA GLY A 28 25.06 0.70 3.57
C GLY A 28 23.89 -0.29 3.60
N LEU A 29 24.03 -1.44 4.28
CA LEU A 29 22.96 -2.42 4.43
C LEU A 29 21.88 -2.02 5.45
N LEU A 30 22.15 -1.02 6.29
CA LEU A 30 21.21 -0.56 7.32
C LEU A 30 20.35 0.63 6.88
N VAL A 31 20.45 1.07 5.62
CA VAL A 31 19.51 2.07 5.08
C VAL A 31 18.16 1.36 4.92
N PRO A 32 17.13 1.71 5.73
CA PRO A 32 15.80 1.22 5.45
C PRO A 32 15.44 1.77 4.07
N ALA A 33 15.33 0.88 3.09
CA ALA A 33 14.70 1.25 1.83
C ALA A 33 13.37 1.90 2.21
N ALA A 34 13.20 3.16 1.84
CA ALA A 34 11.94 3.87 2.01
C ALA A 34 10.90 3.15 1.14
N ALA A 35 10.36 2.05 1.65
CA ALA A 35 9.24 1.36 1.07
C ALA A 35 8.11 2.39 1.09
N PRO A 36 7.52 2.75 -0.07
CA PRO A 36 6.33 3.58 -0.05
C PRO A 36 5.32 2.85 0.82
N ALA A 37 4.99 3.45 1.95
CA ALA A 37 3.96 2.96 2.86
C ALA A 37 2.70 2.78 2.03
N GLN A 38 2.41 1.52 1.69
CA GLN A 38 1.16 0.99 1.14
C GLN A 38 0.26 2.06 0.54
N LEU A 39 0.64 2.59 -0.63
CA LEU A 39 -0.35 3.12 -1.56
C LEU A 39 -1.16 1.89 -1.99
N THR A 40 -2.19 1.54 -1.23
CA THR A 40 -3.13 0.47 -1.59
C THR A 40 -3.81 0.93 -2.88
N PRO A 41 -3.41 0.42 -4.07
CA PRO A 41 -3.94 0.90 -5.34
C PRO A 41 -5.40 0.47 -5.54
N ASN A 42 -5.89 -0.37 -4.62
CA ASN A 42 -7.20 -0.98 -4.59
C ASN A 42 -7.88 -0.66 -3.26
N ALA A 43 -7.96 0.61 -2.88
CA ALA A 43 -8.94 1.00 -1.87
C ALA A 43 -10.31 0.69 -2.47
N GLU A 44 -10.90 -0.43 -2.05
CA GLU A 44 -12.22 -0.83 -2.50
C GLU A 44 -13.21 0.27 -2.12
N PRO A 45 -14.03 0.78 -3.07
CA PRO A 45 -15.01 1.79 -2.77
C PRO A 45 -15.97 1.29 -1.68
N ILE A 46 -16.09 2.06 -0.59
CA ILE A 46 -17.08 1.77 0.46
C ILE A 46 -18.48 1.94 -0.16
N ASP A 47 -19.36 0.95 0.04
CA ASP A 47 -20.73 1.05 -0.44
C ASP A 47 -21.51 2.14 0.32
N SER A 48 -22.32 2.90 -0.42
CA SER A 48 -23.07 4.03 0.12
C SER A 48 -24.27 3.56 0.93
N ILE A 49 -24.50 4.21 2.07
CA ILE A 49 -25.69 4.00 2.90
C ILE A 49 -26.85 4.80 2.32
N VAL A 50 -28.00 4.16 2.10
CA VAL A 50 -29.22 4.81 1.59
C VAL A 50 -30.25 5.08 2.67
N ALA A 51 -30.28 4.26 3.73
CA ALA A 51 -31.22 4.43 4.84
C ALA A 51 -30.67 3.81 6.13
N LEU A 52 -31.18 4.31 7.24
CA LEU A 52 -31.05 3.71 8.57
C LEU A 52 -32.48 3.36 9.05
N VAL A 53 -32.69 2.11 9.47
CA VAL A 53 -33.98 1.60 9.95
C VAL A 53 -33.76 0.99 11.32
N ASP A 54 -34.34 1.60 12.35
CA ASP A 54 -34.09 1.23 13.74
C ASP A 54 -32.58 1.18 14.05
N GLU A 55 -32.01 -0.02 14.17
CA GLU A 55 -30.59 -0.26 14.43
C GLU A 55 -29.83 -0.81 13.20
N ASP A 56 -30.52 -1.01 12.07
CA ASP A 56 -29.99 -1.61 10.84
C ASP A 56 -29.70 -0.57 9.75
N VAL A 57 -28.65 -0.84 8.96
CA VAL A 57 -28.17 0.03 7.87
C VAL A 57 -28.48 -0.63 6.53
N ILE A 58 -29.20 0.07 5.66
CA ILE A 58 -29.46 -0.39 4.29
C ILE A 58 -28.43 0.22 3.35
N LEU A 59 -27.71 -0.64 2.64
CA LEU A 59 -26.71 -0.26 1.65
C LEU A 59 -27.33 -0.04 0.27
N ARG A 60 -26.65 0.70 -0.60
CA ARG A 60 -27.11 0.94 -1.98
C ARG A 60 -27.12 -0.34 -2.79
N SER A 61 -26.07 -1.15 -2.73
CA SER A 61 -26.04 -2.41 -3.48
C SER A 61 -27.17 -3.35 -3.06
N GLU A 62 -27.50 -3.39 -1.76
CA GLU A 62 -28.59 -4.18 -1.21
C GLU A 62 -29.95 -3.68 -1.72
N LEU A 63 -30.19 -2.37 -1.66
CA LEU A 63 -31.42 -1.78 -2.18
C LEU A 63 -31.58 -2.06 -3.67
N ASP A 64 -30.53 -1.90 -4.45
CA ASP A 64 -30.56 -2.12 -5.91
C ASP A 64 -30.90 -3.57 -6.24
N LEU A 65 -30.34 -4.54 -5.50
CA LEU A 65 -30.68 -5.96 -5.63
C LEU A 65 -32.14 -6.24 -5.27
N ALA A 66 -32.63 -5.68 -4.17
CA ALA A 66 -34.01 -5.85 -3.74
C ALA A 66 -34.99 -5.28 -4.77
N VAL A 67 -34.73 -4.07 -5.26
CA VAL A 67 -35.54 -3.42 -6.29
C VAL A 67 -35.55 -4.25 -7.58
N ALA A 68 -34.40 -4.70 -8.06
CA ALA A 68 -34.33 -5.54 -9.27
C ALA A 68 -35.16 -6.83 -9.12
N GLY A 69 -35.11 -7.47 -7.96
CA GLY A 69 -35.90 -8.67 -7.67
C GLY A 69 -37.42 -8.40 -7.65
N ILE A 70 -37.85 -7.27 -7.10
CA ILE A 70 -39.26 -6.86 -7.12
C ILE A 70 -39.72 -6.58 -8.55
N VAL A 71 -38.93 -5.82 -9.31
CA VAL A 71 -39.22 -5.48 -10.71
C VAL A 71 -39.43 -6.76 -11.54
N GLU A 72 -38.54 -7.74 -11.40
CA GLU A 72 -38.64 -9.00 -12.15
C GLU A 72 -39.90 -9.78 -11.78
N ARG A 73 -40.24 -9.82 -10.48
CA ARG A 73 -41.44 -10.51 -9.99
C ARG A 73 -42.73 -9.84 -10.49
N VAL A 74 -42.78 -8.51 -10.50
CA VAL A 74 -43.92 -7.74 -11.03
C VAL A 74 -44.10 -8.02 -12.51
N ARG A 75 -43.02 -8.00 -13.29
CA ARG A 75 -43.04 -8.36 -14.72
C ARG A 75 -43.53 -9.78 -14.97
N ALA A 76 -43.04 -10.74 -14.20
CA ALA A 76 -43.47 -12.14 -14.29
C ALA A 76 -44.95 -12.34 -13.92
N SER A 77 -45.48 -11.49 -13.03
CA SER A 77 -46.89 -11.52 -12.62
C SER A 77 -47.82 -10.83 -13.63
N GLY A 78 -47.27 -10.09 -14.59
CA GLY A 78 -48.03 -9.30 -15.57
C GLY A 78 -48.74 -8.08 -14.97
N ASP A 79 -48.36 -7.68 -13.75
CA ASP A 79 -48.95 -6.53 -13.07
C ASP A 79 -48.32 -5.21 -13.54
N ALA A 80 -48.99 -4.10 -13.28
CA ALA A 80 -48.52 -2.78 -13.68
C ALA A 80 -47.27 -2.38 -12.87
N MET A 81 -46.23 -1.93 -13.56
CA MET A 81 -45.01 -1.45 -12.91
C MET A 81 -45.30 -0.13 -12.16
N PRO A 82 -44.84 0.01 -10.90
CA PRO A 82 -44.91 1.29 -10.18
C PRO A 82 -44.18 2.41 -10.93
N PRO A 83 -44.59 3.68 -10.76
CA PRO A 83 -43.86 4.81 -11.32
C PRO A 83 -42.44 4.85 -10.74
N MET A 84 -41.45 4.97 -11.62
CA MET A 84 -40.04 4.84 -11.28
C MET A 84 -39.37 6.17 -10.89
N ASN A 85 -40.13 7.25 -10.89
CA ASN A 85 -39.69 8.59 -10.56
C ASN A 85 -40.48 9.12 -9.37
N LEU A 86 -39.78 9.78 -8.44
CA LEU A 86 -40.34 10.59 -7.37
C LEU A 86 -40.55 12.03 -7.84
#